data_AF-A0A5R1NSJ4-F1
#
_entry.id   AF-A0A5R1NSJ4-F1
#
_cell.length_a   1.000
_cell.length_b   1.000
_cell.length_c   1.000
_cell.angle_alpha   90.00
_cell.angle_beta   90.00
_cell.angle_gamma   90.00
#
_symmetry.space_group_name_H-M   'P 1'
#
loop_
_entity.id
_entity.type
_entity.pdbx_description
1 polymer ?
#
loop_
_entity_poly.entity_id
_entity_poly.type
_entity_poly.pdbx_seq_one_letter_code
_entity_poly.pdbx_strand_id
1 'polypeptide(L)'
;MNALLRQVDARAGEILEQRHAGLPRLTGTDRIVDLQPLDRAVLGVVLALIGRPRLLIVDDVDTLRDTDDRTRAWAALLVLRMAGWHDLTIAASGQDPKELVEILERVGADVHPAPARPVYLLDLDSADRTLTARTLTASTRKA
;
A
#
# COMPACT_ATOMS: atom_id res chain seq x y z
N MET A 1 -11.04 -7.37 -11.04
CA MET A 1 -11.14 -6.82 -9.67
C MET A 1 -10.91 -7.90 -8.62
N ASN A 2 -11.79 -8.90 -8.49
CA ASN A 2 -11.71 -9.88 -7.40
C ASN A 2 -10.42 -10.73 -7.37
N ALA A 3 -9.94 -11.22 -8.52
CA ALA A 3 -8.67 -11.97 -8.58
C ALA A 3 -7.44 -11.12 -8.21
N LEU A 4 -7.46 -9.84 -8.57
CA LEU A 4 -6.41 -8.90 -8.25
C LEU A 4 -6.41 -8.55 -6.77
N LEU A 5 -7.56 -8.28 -6.17
CA LEU A 5 -7.63 -8.00 -4.74
C LEU A 5 -7.11 -9.19 -3.92
N ARG A 6 -7.35 -10.43 -4.39
CA ARG A 6 -6.73 -11.63 -3.81
C ARG A 6 -5.21 -11.68 -4.00
N GLN A 7 -4.71 -11.25 -5.15
CA GLN A 7 -3.26 -11.15 -5.39
C GLN A 7 -2.63 -10.06 -4.52
N VAL A 8 -3.31 -8.93 -4.35
CA VAL A 8 -2.87 -7.84 -3.49
C VAL A 8 -2.84 -8.28 -2.03
N ASP A 9 -3.91 -8.94 -1.57
CA ASP A 9 -4.01 -9.54 -0.24
C ASP A 9 -2.87 -10.53 0.02
N ALA A 10 -2.67 -11.50 -0.88
CA ALA A 10 -1.62 -12.51 -0.75
C ALA A 10 -0.21 -11.88 -0.70
N ARG A 11 0.08 -10.93 -1.60
CA ARG A 11 1.40 -10.31 -1.70
C ARG A 11 1.68 -9.31 -0.59
N ALA A 12 0.66 -8.62 -0.09
CA ALA A 12 0.77 -7.77 1.11
C ALA A 12 1.07 -8.64 2.35
N GLY A 13 0.39 -9.78 2.49
CA GLY A 13 0.67 -10.74 3.57
C GLY A 13 2.09 -11.30 3.53
N GLU A 14 2.66 -11.52 2.34
CA GLU A 14 4.06 -11.94 2.17
C GLU A 14 5.06 -10.86 2.62
N ILE A 15 4.86 -9.60 2.26
CA ILE A 15 5.73 -8.47 2.65
C ILE A 15 5.75 -8.28 4.18
N LEU A 16 4.63 -8.56 4.84
CA LEU A 16 4.47 -8.34 6.27
C LEU A 16 5.00 -9.49 7.14
N GLU A 17 5.48 -10.60 6.55
CA GLU A 17 5.88 -11.83 7.25
C GLU A 17 4.79 -12.38 8.22
N GLN A 18 3.55 -11.93 8.06
CA GLN A 18 2.43 -12.25 8.93
C GLN A 18 1.37 -12.98 8.11
N ARG A 19 1.47 -14.31 8.06
CA ARG A 19 0.50 -15.21 7.37
C ARG A 19 -0.96 -15.10 7.87
N HIS A 20 -1.23 -14.36 8.95
CA HIS A 20 -2.57 -14.21 9.54
C HIS A 20 -3.18 -12.79 9.42
N ALA A 21 -2.55 -11.86 8.68
CA ALA A 21 -2.99 -10.46 8.61
C ALA A 21 -3.36 -10.00 7.19
N GLY A 22 -4.04 -10.85 6.41
CA GLY A 22 -4.53 -10.50 5.08
C GLY A 22 -5.45 -9.27 5.10
N LEU A 23 -5.61 -8.58 3.96
CA LEU A 23 -6.56 -7.50 3.80
C LEU A 23 -7.97 -7.94 4.25
N PRO A 24 -8.73 -7.04 4.91
CA PRO A 24 -10.10 -7.31 5.29
C PRO A 24 -10.95 -7.89 4.16
N ARG A 25 -11.74 -8.92 4.50
CA ARG A 25 -12.70 -9.52 3.59
C ARG A 25 -14.10 -9.02 3.93
N LEU A 26 -14.56 -8.09 3.13
CA LEU A 26 -15.92 -7.56 3.26
C LEU A 26 -16.91 -8.54 2.64
N THR A 27 -18.00 -8.78 3.34
CA THR A 27 -19.17 -9.51 2.86
C THR A 27 -20.26 -8.52 2.44
N GLY A 28 -21.20 -8.96 1.60
CA GLY A 28 -22.31 -8.11 1.14
C GLY A 28 -23.31 -7.73 2.25
N THR A 29 -23.19 -8.34 3.43
CA THR A 29 -24.05 -8.09 4.59
C THR A 29 -23.43 -7.15 5.62
N ASP A 30 -22.14 -6.82 5.49
CA ASP A 30 -21.47 -5.94 6.43
C ASP A 30 -21.98 -4.50 6.28
N ARG A 31 -22.31 -3.88 7.40
CA ARG A 31 -22.79 -2.51 7.41
C ARG A 31 -21.58 -1.57 7.41
N ILE A 32 -21.60 -0.59 6.50
CA ILE A 32 -20.52 0.42 6.37
C ILE A 32 -20.22 1.15 7.70
N VAL A 33 -21.25 1.36 8.52
CA VAL A 33 -21.14 2.02 9.82
C VAL A 33 -20.36 1.20 10.85
N ASP A 34 -20.35 -0.13 10.71
CA ASP A 34 -19.72 -1.06 11.65
C ASP A 34 -18.30 -1.47 11.23
N LEU A 35 -17.87 -1.04 10.04
CA LEU A 35 -16.54 -1.36 9.50
C LEU A 35 -15.44 -0.78 10.38
N GLN A 36 -14.41 -1.60 10.61
CA GLN A 36 -13.17 -1.13 11.22
C GLN A 36 -12.47 -0.11 10.29
N PRO A 37 -11.57 0.73 10.83
CA PRO A 37 -10.88 1.74 10.03
C PRO A 37 -10.20 1.18 8.77
N LEU A 38 -9.46 0.07 8.90
CA LEU A 38 -8.79 -0.58 7.76
C LEU A 38 -9.81 -1.14 6.74
N ASP A 39 -10.88 -1.76 7.21
CA ASP A 39 -11.97 -2.30 6.38
C ASP A 39 -12.59 -1.20 5.50
N ARG A 40 -12.84 -0.04 6.12
CA ARG A 40 -13.38 1.15 5.45
C ARG A 40 -12.39 1.71 4.42
N ALA A 41 -11.11 1.76 4.74
CA ALA A 41 -10.07 2.20 3.81
C ALA A 41 -9.98 1.28 2.58
N VAL A 42 -9.98 -0.04 2.81
CA VAL A 42 -9.99 -1.04 1.73
C VAL A 42 -11.24 -0.91 0.87
N LEU A 43 -12.43 -0.77 1.48
CA LEU A 43 -13.66 -0.53 0.73
C LEU A 43 -13.56 0.72 -0.15
N GLY A 44 -13.08 1.83 0.41
CA GLY A 44 -12.90 3.09 -0.31
C GLY A 44 -11.99 2.94 -1.53
N VAL A 45 -10.84 2.29 -1.37
CA VAL A 45 -9.92 2.00 -2.48
C VAL A 45 -10.59 1.10 -3.53
N VAL A 46 -11.26 0.02 -3.12
CA VAL A 46 -11.94 -0.91 -4.05
C VAL A 46 -13.00 -0.19 -4.87
N LEU A 47 -13.81 0.65 -4.23
CA LEU A 47 -14.84 1.45 -4.91
C LEU A 47 -14.22 2.45 -5.89
N ALA A 48 -13.15 3.15 -5.49
CA ALA A 48 -12.43 4.08 -6.34
C ALA A 48 -11.84 3.42 -7.60
N LEU A 49 -11.49 2.13 -7.52
CA LEU A 49 -10.95 1.36 -8.64
C LEU A 49 -12.00 0.89 -9.66
N ILE A 50 -13.31 0.93 -9.37
CA ILE A 50 -14.35 0.40 -10.30
C ILE A 50 -14.27 1.04 -11.69
N GLY A 51 -13.94 2.33 -11.77
CA GLY A 51 -13.80 3.08 -13.02
C GLY A 51 -12.49 2.88 -13.77
N ARG A 52 -11.57 2.02 -13.29
CA ARG A 52 -10.20 1.90 -13.80
C ARG A 52 -9.48 3.26 -13.90
N PRO A 53 -9.40 4.03 -12.81
CA PRO A 53 -8.75 5.34 -12.82
C PRO A 53 -7.27 5.23 -13.21
N ARG A 54 -6.73 6.31 -13.77
CA ARG A 54 -5.28 6.48 -14.01
C ARG A 54 -4.58 7.17 -12.83
N LEU A 55 -5.34 7.80 -11.93
CA LEU A 55 -4.86 8.43 -10.71
C LEU A 55 -5.79 8.08 -9.56
N LEU A 56 -5.22 7.51 -8.50
CA LEU A 56 -5.86 7.31 -7.21
C LEU A 56 -5.17 8.20 -6.19
N ILE A 57 -5.94 9.03 -5.50
CA ILE A 57 -5.47 9.84 -4.38
C ILE A 57 -6.01 9.16 -3.11
N VAL A 58 -5.12 8.84 -2.18
CA VAL A 58 -5.47 8.26 -0.88
C VAL A 58 -4.98 9.23 0.18
N ASP A 59 -5.91 9.89 0.84
CA ASP A 59 -5.58 10.83 1.90
C ASP A 59 -5.38 10.09 3.22
N ASP A 60 -4.48 10.60 4.06
CA ASP A 60 -4.42 10.27 5.49
C ASP A 60 -4.29 8.75 5.78
N VAL A 61 -3.40 8.07 5.05
CA VAL A 61 -3.20 6.60 5.14
C VAL A 61 -2.84 6.15 6.55
N ASP A 62 -2.21 7.02 7.33
CA ASP A 62 -1.77 6.79 8.70
C ASP A 62 -2.78 7.24 9.78
N THR A 63 -4.00 7.64 9.41
CA THR A 63 -5.06 7.89 10.40
C THR A 63 -5.58 6.61 11.09
N LEU A 64 -5.09 5.43 10.66
CA LEU A 64 -5.35 4.17 11.32
C LEU A 64 -4.65 4.14 12.69
N ARG A 65 -5.44 3.87 13.74
CA ARG A 65 -4.98 3.91 15.14
C ARG A 65 -3.87 2.90 15.43
N ASP A 66 -3.91 1.74 14.78
CA ASP A 66 -2.98 0.65 15.01
C ASP A 66 -1.82 0.70 13.99
N THR A 67 -0.59 0.55 14.48
CA THR A 67 0.62 0.54 13.65
C THR A 67 0.62 -0.61 12.65
N ASP A 68 0.09 -1.78 13.02
CA ASP A 68 -0.01 -2.93 12.10
C ASP A 68 -1.01 -2.62 10.98
N ASP A 69 -2.12 -1.95 11.28
CA ASP A 69 -3.10 -1.54 10.27
C ASP A 69 -2.54 -0.47 9.32
N ARG A 70 -1.79 0.52 9.82
CA ARG A 70 -1.04 1.47 8.98
C ARG A 70 -0.08 0.75 8.05
N THR A 71 0.67 -0.20 8.59
CA THR A 71 1.65 -0.98 7.84
C THR A 71 0.98 -1.79 6.73
N ARG A 72 -0.17 -2.41 7.04
CA ARG A 72 -1.00 -3.14 6.08
C ARG A 72 -1.55 -2.24 4.98
N ALA A 73 -2.02 -1.04 5.32
CA ALA A 73 -2.53 -0.09 4.34
C ALA A 73 -1.43 0.34 3.35
N TRP A 74 -0.26 0.74 3.83
CA TRP A 74 0.88 1.10 2.99
C TRP A 74 1.37 -0.06 2.11
N ALA A 75 1.50 -1.27 2.69
CA ALA A 75 1.89 -2.45 1.92
C ALA A 75 0.88 -2.77 0.81
N ALA A 76 -0.43 -2.65 1.08
CA ALA A 76 -1.46 -2.89 0.08
C ALA A 76 -1.42 -1.89 -1.09
N LEU A 77 -1.15 -0.61 -0.82
CA LEU A 77 -1.00 0.41 -1.88
C LEU A 77 0.23 0.14 -2.75
N LEU A 78 1.36 -0.22 -2.14
CA LEU A 78 2.58 -0.61 -2.87
C LEU A 78 2.32 -1.84 -3.75
N VAL A 79 1.67 -2.86 -3.19
CA VAL A 79 1.34 -4.07 -3.93
C VAL A 79 0.33 -3.79 -5.04
N LEU A 80 -0.67 -2.94 -4.84
CA LEU A 80 -1.63 -2.56 -5.89
C LEU A 80 -0.92 -1.94 -7.09
N ARG A 81 0.07 -1.09 -6.85
CA ARG A 81 0.95 -0.52 -7.88
C ARG A 81 1.80 -1.59 -8.58
N MET A 82 2.21 -2.64 -7.87
CA MET A 82 3.03 -3.73 -8.40
C MET A 82 2.23 -4.79 -9.16
N ALA A 83 0.99 -5.07 -8.75
CA ALA A 83 0.17 -6.20 -9.18
C ALA A 83 -0.54 -6.01 -10.54
N GLY A 84 -0.07 -5.07 -11.38
CA GLY A 84 -0.48 -5.02 -12.79
C GLY A 84 -1.47 -3.91 -13.17
N TRP A 85 -1.57 -2.82 -12.39
CA TRP A 85 -2.17 -1.58 -12.89
C TRP A 85 -1.08 -0.68 -13.47
N HIS A 86 -0.61 -1.00 -14.68
CA HIS A 86 0.52 -0.33 -15.31
C HIS A 86 0.28 1.18 -15.53
N ASP A 87 -0.99 1.58 -15.68
CA ASP A 87 -1.43 2.96 -15.92
C ASP A 87 -1.93 3.69 -14.66
N LEU A 88 -1.96 3.01 -13.50
CA LEU A 88 -2.40 3.63 -12.24
C LEU A 88 -1.26 4.34 -11.55
N THR A 89 -1.44 5.64 -11.34
CA THR A 89 -0.66 6.45 -10.40
C THR A 89 -1.38 6.49 -9.06
N ILE A 90 -0.65 6.22 -7.98
CA ILE A 90 -1.15 6.37 -6.61
C ILE A 90 -0.39 7.52 -5.99
N ALA A 91 -1.11 8.53 -5.52
CA ALA A 91 -0.61 9.58 -4.65
C ALA A 91 -1.23 9.37 -3.27
N ALA A 92 -0.40 9.30 -2.24
CA ALA A 92 -0.86 9.06 -0.88
C ALA A 92 -0.24 10.07 0.07
N SER A 93 -1.02 10.52 1.06
CA SER A 93 -0.56 11.39 2.15
C SER A 93 -0.57 10.64 3.49
N GLY A 94 0.22 11.16 4.42
CA GLY A 94 0.28 10.77 5.81
C GLY A 94 1.08 11.80 6.60
N GLN A 95 1.01 11.72 7.92
CA GLN A 95 1.71 12.57 8.87
C GLN A 95 3.13 12.06 9.17
N ASP A 96 3.34 10.74 9.27
CA ASP A 96 4.67 10.15 9.52
C ASP A 96 5.13 9.25 8.35
N PRO A 97 6.28 9.53 7.71
CA PRO A 97 6.81 8.67 6.65
C PRO A 97 7.46 7.39 7.18
N LYS A 98 7.66 7.24 8.50
CA LYS A 98 8.45 6.15 9.09
C LYS A 98 7.94 4.77 8.70
N GLU A 99 6.64 4.48 8.85
CA GLU A 99 6.09 3.18 8.49
C GLU A 99 6.22 2.90 6.99
N LEU A 100 6.04 3.92 6.14
CA LEU A 100 6.26 3.79 4.70
C LEU A 100 7.71 3.42 4.40
N VAL A 101 8.68 4.10 5.02
CA VAL A 101 10.11 3.82 4.82
C VAL A 101 10.46 2.39 5.27
N GLU A 102 9.98 1.96 6.44
CA GLU A 102 10.19 0.59 6.95
C GLU A 102 9.64 -0.47 5.99
N ILE A 103 8.48 -0.22 5.38
CA ILE A 103 7.90 -1.14 4.39
C ILE A 103 8.69 -1.12 3.08
N LEU A 104 9.14 0.04 2.62
CA LEU A 104 9.96 0.13 1.40
C LEU A 104 11.27 -0.67 1.55
N GLU A 105 11.88 -0.63 2.73
CA GLU A 105 13.07 -1.43 3.04
C GLU A 105 12.77 -2.95 3.02
N ARG A 106 11.64 -3.36 3.60
CA ARG A 106 11.18 -4.77 3.60
C ARG A 106 10.81 -5.27 2.19
N VAL A 107 10.08 -4.48 1.41
CA VAL A 107 9.73 -4.80 0.02
C VAL A 107 10.97 -4.90 -0.86
N GLY A 108 11.95 -4.02 -0.64
CA GLY A 108 13.27 -4.12 -1.28
C GLY A 108 14.00 -5.41 -0.91
N ALA A 109 13.86 -5.93 0.31
CA ALA A 109 14.55 -7.15 0.70
C ALA A 109 13.95 -8.45 0.08
N ASP A 110 12.63 -8.52 -0.10
CA ASP A 110 11.94 -9.81 -0.30
C ASP A 110 11.14 -9.94 -1.61
N VAL A 111 11.04 -8.88 -2.42
CA VAL A 111 10.24 -8.91 -3.65
C VAL A 111 11.11 -8.95 -4.91
N HIS A 112 11.26 -10.15 -5.47
CA HIS A 112 11.58 -10.35 -6.88
C HIS A 112 10.32 -10.65 -7.72
N PRO A 113 10.13 -10.01 -8.89
CA PRO A 113 10.96 -8.94 -9.45
C PRO A 113 10.70 -7.59 -8.77
N ALA A 114 11.74 -6.74 -8.70
CA ALA A 114 11.64 -5.38 -8.21
C ALA A 114 10.59 -4.59 -9.02
N PRO A 115 9.81 -3.69 -8.40
CA PRO A 115 9.03 -2.74 -9.18
C PRO A 115 9.96 -1.83 -9.97
N ALA A 116 9.80 -1.82 -11.30
CA ALA A 116 10.62 -1.02 -12.21
C ALA A 116 10.41 0.52 -12.06
N ARG A 117 9.51 0.97 -11.17
CA ARG A 117 9.19 2.39 -10.99
C ARG A 117 9.50 2.85 -9.56
N PRO A 118 10.28 3.94 -9.39
CA PRO A 118 10.58 4.50 -8.09
C PRO A 118 9.30 4.96 -7.37
N VAL A 119 9.33 4.88 -6.04
CA VAL A 119 8.38 5.56 -5.16
C VAL A 119 8.96 6.94 -4.89
N TYR A 120 8.13 7.98 -5.00
CA TYR A 120 8.56 9.35 -4.74
C TYR A 120 8.00 9.80 -3.40
N LEU A 121 8.86 10.33 -2.54
CA LEU A 121 8.48 10.87 -1.25
C LEU A 121 8.64 12.39 -1.29
N LEU A 122 7.59 13.10 -0.90
CA LEU A 122 7.60 14.54 -0.69
C LEU A 122 7.33 14.79 0.79
N ASP A 123 8.37 15.21 1.49
CA ASP A 123 8.24 15.71 2.86
C ASP A 123 7.84 17.20 2.79
N LEU A 124 6.62 17.50 3.24
CA LEU A 124 6.06 18.85 3.21
C LEU A 124 6.62 19.74 4.33
N ASP A 125 7.13 19.12 5.40
CA ASP A 125 7.70 19.79 6.57
C ASP A 125 9.20 20.03 6.43
N SER A 126 9.87 19.30 5.53
CA SER A 126 11.25 19.58 5.12
C SER A 126 11.40 20.96 4.47
N ALA A 127 12.44 21.70 4.86
CA ALA A 127 12.75 23.01 4.29
C ALA A 127 13.07 22.97 2.79
N ASP A 128 13.56 21.83 2.29
CA ASP A 128 14.01 21.66 0.90
C ASP A 128 12.90 21.14 -0.03
N ARG A 129 11.71 20.77 0.50
CA ARG A 129 10.50 20.29 -0.22
C ARG A 129 10.75 19.62 -1.57
N THR A 130 11.70 18.69 -1.60
CA THR A 130 12.18 18.07 -2.83
C THR A 130 11.63 16.67 -2.94
N LEU A 131 11.16 16.34 -4.15
CA LEU A 131 10.69 15.00 -4.47
C LEU A 131 11.86 14.03 -4.44
N THR A 132 11.94 13.19 -3.41
CA THR A 132 13.02 12.22 -3.24
C THR A 132 12.60 10.88 -3.81
N ALA A 133 13.32 10.41 -4.82
CA ALA A 133 13.10 9.08 -5.37
C ALA A 133 13.67 8.00 -4.43
N ARG A 134 12.81 7.09 -3.99
CA ARG A 134 13.18 5.85 -3.30
C ARG A 134 13.01 4.70 -4.28
N THR A 135 14.13 4.12 -4.68
CA THR A 135 14.12 2.91 -5.52
C THR A 135 14.02 1.71 -4.60
N LEU A 136 13.01 0.87 -4.83
CA LEU A 136 12.87 -0.44 -4.19
C LEU A 136 13.93 -1.37 -4.78
N THR A 137 15.16 -1.31 -4.28
CA THR A 137 16.23 -2.22 -4.70
C THR A 137 15.96 -3.60 -4.12
N ALA A 138 15.72 -4.57 -5.01
CA ALA A 138 15.76 -5.98 -4.66
C ALA A 138 17.12 -6.31 -4.04
N SER A 139 17.17 -6.57 -2.73
CA SER A 139 18.38 -7.02 -2.06
C SER A 139 18.72 -8.41 -2.58
N THR A 140 19.80 -8.50 -3.35
CA THR A 140 20.37 -9.78 -3.76
C THR A 140 20.84 -10.51 -2.50
N ARG A 141 20.06 -11.47 -1.98
CA ARG A 141 20.59 -12.40 -0.98
C ARG A 141 21.75 -13.16 -1.61
N LYS A 142 22.92 -12.99 -1.02
CA LYS A 142 24.12 -13.77 -1.31
C LYS A 142 23.85 -15.22 -0.88
N ALA A 143 23.97 -16.15 -1.83
CA ALA A 143 23.81 -17.59 -1.65
C ALA A 143 24.80 -18.17 -0.62
#